data_AF-C3R2B7-F1
#
_entry.id   AF-C3R2B7-F1
#
_cell.length_a   1.000
_cell.length_b   1.000
_cell.length_c   1.000
_cell.angle_alpha   90.00
_cell.angle_beta   90.00
_cell.angle_gamma   90.00
#
_symmetry.space_group_name_H-M   'P 1'
#
loop_
_entity.id
_entity.type
_entity.pdbx_description
1 polymer ?
#
loop_
_entity_poly.entity_id
_entity_poly.type
_entity_poly.pdbx_seq_one_letter_code
_entity_poly.pdbx_strand_id
1 'polypeptide(L)'
;MKKNEVTTLTSLVNEGKKIARLSGNRDLNEKIVKAKMETLEECGQLIPAIVVDATDVINQGLEVVDFTTGDIIREEEAVDYLVLVEGNHRYEAHLRLMASNEERDEQKRYKREFKLLYALNTELPIAKMLSEINIATNPWKGSDYVKGAKINNQQKKLPLLDAMNNLVNKGYSLTSASKWLTFTSRINKKVMDCAIDGNIVDELNNTSGLERGIRLLQAAEGVFKETTIQARTVIDWIISKYEKTSDNLKPEFTDKMERFLKNISKEDADYIEQAKGTRGGDTKENIINNKLSGLWEEFEK
;
A
#
# COMPACT_ATOMS: atom_id res chain seq x y z
N MET A 1 18.74 24.68 -19.22
CA MET A 1 17.88 24.69 -18.01
C MET A 1 18.64 25.11 -16.75
N LYS A 2 18.05 25.97 -15.90
CA LYS A 2 18.63 26.39 -14.61
C LYS A 2 18.49 25.25 -13.58
N LYS A 3 19.52 25.03 -12.77
CA LYS A 3 19.45 24.08 -11.64
C LYS A 3 18.35 24.54 -10.67
N ASN A 4 17.62 23.58 -10.09
CA ASN A 4 16.53 23.77 -9.13
C ASN A 4 15.20 24.33 -9.68
N GLU A 5 15.02 24.38 -11.00
CA GLU A 5 13.74 24.74 -11.63
C GLU A 5 13.12 23.52 -12.32
N VAL A 6 11.78 23.39 -12.23
CA VAL A 6 11.05 22.39 -13.00
C VAL A 6 10.88 22.91 -14.43
N THR A 7 11.30 22.13 -15.42
CA THR A 7 11.15 22.43 -16.85
C THR A 7 10.20 21.46 -17.54
N THR A 8 9.84 21.74 -18.80
CA THR A 8 9.10 20.82 -19.66
C THR A 8 10.00 20.10 -20.66
N LEU A 9 9.61 18.89 -21.04
CA LEU A 9 10.27 18.11 -22.09
C LEU A 9 10.30 18.90 -23.41
N THR A 10 9.19 19.52 -23.80
CA THR A 10 9.11 20.33 -25.03
C THR A 10 10.16 21.45 -25.04
N SER A 11 10.37 22.15 -23.91
CA SER A 11 11.40 23.19 -23.81
C SER A 11 12.80 22.62 -24.02
N LEU A 12 13.10 21.46 -23.44
CA LEU A 12 14.40 20.82 -23.56
C LEU A 12 14.65 20.30 -24.98
N VAL A 13 13.64 19.71 -25.63
CA VAL A 13 13.74 19.29 -27.03
C VAL A 13 13.99 20.49 -27.95
N ASN A 14 13.36 21.64 -27.69
CA ASN A 14 13.62 22.88 -28.43
C ASN A 14 15.04 23.43 -28.20
N GLU A 15 15.67 23.11 -27.06
CA GLU A 15 17.08 23.38 -26.78
C GLU A 15 18.03 22.33 -27.42
N GLY A 16 17.51 21.35 -28.16
CA GLY A 16 18.28 20.28 -28.81
C GLY A 16 18.58 19.08 -27.89
N LYS A 17 18.02 19.04 -26.68
CA LYS A 17 18.27 17.96 -25.72
C LYS A 17 17.44 16.71 -26.04
N LYS A 18 18.03 15.55 -25.79
CA LYS A 18 17.43 14.22 -25.88
C LYS A 18 17.40 13.53 -24.52
N ILE A 19 16.59 12.49 -24.40
CA ILE A 19 16.43 11.73 -23.16
C ILE A 19 17.09 10.36 -23.29
N ALA A 20 17.86 10.01 -22.26
CA ALA A 20 18.56 8.76 -22.11
C ALA A 20 18.22 8.09 -20.78
N ARG A 21 18.69 6.85 -20.61
CA ARG A 21 18.64 6.10 -19.35
C ARG A 21 19.95 5.37 -19.10
N LEU A 22 20.21 5.07 -17.83
CA LEU A 22 21.27 4.15 -17.44
C LEU A 22 20.94 2.74 -17.96
N SER A 23 21.92 2.11 -18.61
CA SER A 23 21.80 0.73 -19.12
C SER A 23 21.48 -0.25 -17.98
N GLY A 24 22.18 -0.12 -16.85
CA GLY A 24 21.99 -0.96 -15.65
C GLY A 24 20.77 -0.62 -14.77
N ASN A 25 19.87 0.27 -15.19
CA ASN A 25 18.65 0.58 -14.42
C ASN A 25 17.54 -0.46 -14.69
N ARG A 26 16.56 -0.54 -13.79
CA ARG A 26 15.44 -1.50 -13.87
C ARG A 26 14.75 -1.45 -15.25
N ASP A 27 14.43 -2.63 -15.76
CA ASP A 27 13.66 -2.77 -17.00
C ASP A 27 12.30 -2.10 -16.93
N LEU A 28 11.82 -1.67 -18.10
CA LEU A 28 10.44 -1.23 -18.25
C LEU A 28 9.52 -2.43 -18.05
N ASN A 29 8.55 -2.28 -17.16
CA ASN A 29 7.55 -3.31 -16.89
C ASN A 29 6.23 -2.87 -17.50
N GLU A 30 5.72 -3.66 -18.44
CA GLU A 30 4.51 -3.33 -19.22
C GLU A 30 3.29 -3.04 -18.33
N LYS A 31 3.09 -3.81 -17.26
CA LYS A 31 1.98 -3.59 -16.33
C LYS A 31 2.12 -2.26 -15.59
N ILE A 32 3.33 -1.90 -15.19
CA ILE A 32 3.60 -0.62 -14.50
C ILE A 32 3.40 0.54 -15.48
N VAL A 33 3.90 0.43 -16.72
CA VAL A 33 3.73 1.46 -17.76
C VAL A 33 2.25 1.72 -18.02
N LYS A 34 1.44 0.67 -18.25
CA LYS A 34 -0.02 0.81 -18.45
C LYS A 34 -0.70 1.50 -17.27
N ALA A 35 -0.40 1.08 -16.04
CA ALA A 35 -0.92 1.74 -14.85
C ALA A 35 -0.48 3.22 -14.77
N LYS A 36 0.74 3.55 -15.21
CA LYS A 36 1.19 4.95 -15.29
C LYS A 36 0.47 5.74 -16.37
N MET A 37 0.13 5.15 -17.50
CA MET A 37 -0.67 5.80 -18.54
C MET A 37 -2.03 6.24 -17.97
N GLU A 38 -2.75 5.31 -17.34
CA GLU A 38 -4.06 5.60 -16.69
C GLU A 38 -3.93 6.75 -15.69
N THR A 39 -2.95 6.70 -14.78
CA THR A 39 -2.76 7.76 -13.78
C THR A 39 -2.32 9.11 -14.38
N LEU A 40 -1.59 9.12 -15.49
CA LEU A 40 -1.20 10.37 -16.17
C LEU A 40 -2.39 11.01 -16.89
N GLU A 41 -3.31 10.21 -17.43
CA GLU A 41 -4.54 10.71 -18.04
C GLU A 41 -5.49 11.29 -16.99
N GLU A 42 -5.65 10.62 -15.86
CA GLU A 42 -6.53 11.03 -14.77
C GLU A 42 -5.92 12.16 -13.94
N CYS A 43 -4.81 11.88 -13.25
CA CYS A 43 -4.21 12.80 -12.28
C CYS A 43 -3.17 13.74 -12.91
N GLY A 44 -2.60 13.38 -14.06
CA GLY A 44 -1.43 14.05 -14.58
C GLY A 44 -0.16 13.72 -13.83
N GLN A 45 0.91 14.43 -14.15
CA GLN A 45 2.18 14.25 -13.48
C GLN A 45 2.19 14.98 -12.13
N LEU A 46 2.18 14.20 -11.03
CA LEU A 46 2.19 14.71 -9.66
C LEU A 46 3.59 15.06 -9.12
N ILE A 47 4.63 14.43 -9.68
CA ILE A 47 6.04 14.67 -9.30
C ILE A 47 6.90 14.78 -10.58
N PRO A 48 7.86 15.71 -10.68
CA PRO A 48 8.76 15.76 -11.83
C PRO A 48 9.59 14.47 -11.94
N ALA A 49 10.06 14.15 -13.14
CA ALA A 49 11.12 13.16 -13.32
C ALA A 49 12.48 13.79 -13.00
N ILE A 50 13.44 12.97 -12.56
CA ILE A 50 14.76 13.47 -12.13
C ILE A 50 15.80 13.13 -13.21
N VAL A 51 16.56 14.14 -13.63
CA VAL A 51 17.60 14.01 -14.65
C VAL A 51 18.96 14.51 -14.19
N VAL A 52 20.01 14.02 -14.86
CA VAL A 52 21.40 14.49 -14.79
C VAL A 52 21.96 14.61 -16.21
N ASP A 53 23.07 15.32 -16.40
CA ASP A 53 23.73 15.40 -17.70
C ASP A 53 24.41 14.06 -18.04
N ALA A 54 24.29 13.59 -19.28
CA ALA A 54 24.91 12.32 -19.68
C ALA A 54 26.44 12.36 -19.60
N THR A 55 27.05 13.53 -19.82
CA THR A 55 28.49 13.74 -19.62
C THR A 55 28.93 13.37 -18.21
N ASP A 56 28.18 13.77 -17.17
CA ASP A 56 28.51 13.44 -15.78
C ASP A 56 28.37 11.94 -15.49
N VAL A 57 27.41 11.29 -16.14
CA VAL A 57 27.18 9.84 -16.02
C VAL A 57 28.34 9.04 -16.62
N ILE A 58 28.75 9.41 -17.84
CA ILE A 58 29.86 8.76 -18.55
C ILE A 58 31.19 9.02 -17.83
N ASN A 59 31.41 10.24 -17.31
CA ASN A 59 32.59 10.57 -16.50
C ASN A 59 32.71 9.72 -15.22
N GLN A 60 31.59 9.22 -14.70
CA GLN A 60 31.55 8.28 -13.57
C GLN A 60 31.70 6.81 -14.00
N GLY A 61 31.96 6.55 -15.29
CA GLY A 61 32.16 5.20 -15.84
C GLY A 61 30.88 4.40 -16.02
N LEU A 62 29.71 5.06 -16.10
CA LEU A 62 28.42 4.41 -16.25
C LEU A 62 27.96 4.42 -17.72
N GLU A 63 27.39 3.30 -18.17
CA GLU A 63 26.86 3.16 -19.53
C GLU A 63 25.47 3.82 -19.66
N VAL A 64 25.34 4.64 -20.70
CA VAL A 64 24.13 5.40 -21.03
C VAL A 64 23.60 4.91 -22.38
N VAL A 65 22.28 4.71 -22.46
CA VAL A 65 21.61 4.35 -23.71
C VAL A 65 20.50 5.36 -24.03
N ASP A 66 20.26 5.60 -25.33
CA ASP A 66 19.11 6.35 -25.80
C ASP A 66 17.83 5.70 -25.26
N PHE A 67 16.90 6.51 -24.76
CA PHE A 67 15.71 5.96 -24.10
C PHE A 67 14.82 5.17 -25.07
N THR A 68 14.74 5.61 -26.32
CA THR A 68 13.82 5.06 -27.32
C THR A 68 14.44 3.90 -28.08
N THR A 69 15.68 4.08 -28.57
CA THR A 69 16.32 3.08 -29.44
C THR A 69 17.07 2.02 -28.64
N GLY A 70 17.52 2.35 -27.42
CA GLY A 70 18.40 1.50 -26.63
C GLY A 70 19.85 1.50 -27.10
N ASP A 71 20.22 2.35 -28.07
CA ASP A 71 21.58 2.46 -28.56
C ASP A 71 22.50 3.09 -27.51
N ILE A 72 23.73 2.59 -27.41
CA ILE A 72 24.75 3.14 -26.50
C ILE A 72 25.14 4.55 -26.96
N ILE A 73 25.11 5.50 -26.04
CA ILE A 73 25.51 6.90 -26.27
C ILE A 73 27.00 7.05 -25.99
N ARG A 74 27.72 7.62 -26.96
CA ARG A 74 29.15 7.88 -26.86
C ARG A 74 29.44 9.25 -26.23
N GLU A 75 30.68 9.44 -25.80
CA GLU A 75 31.12 10.65 -25.10
C GLU A 75 30.93 11.91 -25.96
N GLU A 76 31.18 11.80 -27.27
CA GLU A 76 31.01 12.90 -28.24
C GLU A 76 29.56 13.38 -28.39
N GLU A 77 28.57 12.52 -28.12
CA GLU A 77 27.14 12.83 -28.22
C GLU A 77 26.52 13.20 -26.88
N ALA A 78 27.24 12.96 -25.77
CA ALA A 78 26.71 13.05 -24.41
C ALA A 78 26.20 14.46 -24.04
N VAL A 79 26.77 15.50 -24.63
CA VAL A 79 26.38 16.89 -24.37
C VAL A 79 24.92 17.17 -24.74
N ASP A 80 24.35 16.39 -25.66
CA ASP A 80 22.96 16.55 -26.10
C ASP A 80 21.98 15.74 -25.26
N TYR A 81 22.44 14.90 -24.33
CA TYR A 81 21.59 13.97 -23.58
C TYR A 81 21.44 14.30 -22.10
N LEU A 82 20.21 14.12 -21.62
CA LEU A 82 19.85 14.08 -20.21
C LEU A 82 19.46 12.67 -19.81
N VAL A 83 20.04 12.15 -18.74
CA VAL A 83 19.80 10.79 -18.26
C VAL A 83 18.75 10.80 -17.17
N LEU A 84 17.67 10.04 -17.36
CA LEU A 84 16.65 9.80 -16.35
C LEU A 84 17.20 8.91 -15.23
N VAL A 85 17.32 9.49 -14.05
CA VAL A 85 17.63 8.77 -12.80
C VAL A 85 16.35 8.31 -12.12
N GLU A 86 15.24 9.04 -12.31
CA GLU A 86 13.91 8.66 -11.83
C GLU A 86 12.86 9.03 -12.88
N GLY A 87 11.83 8.19 -13.01
CA GLY A 87 10.68 8.46 -13.87
C GLY A 87 10.61 7.65 -15.15
N ASN A 88 11.49 6.65 -15.38
CA ASN A 88 11.51 5.83 -16.60
C ASN A 88 10.12 5.31 -17.02
N HIS A 89 9.39 4.61 -16.15
CA HIS A 89 8.05 4.09 -16.50
C HIS A 89 7.03 5.21 -16.78
N ARG A 90 7.20 6.39 -16.18
CA ARG A 90 6.31 7.55 -16.41
C ARG A 90 6.64 8.26 -17.72
N TYR A 91 7.93 8.35 -18.07
CA TYR A 91 8.36 8.87 -19.35
C TYR A 91 7.90 7.96 -20.50
N GLU A 92 8.08 6.65 -20.37
CA GLU A 92 7.55 5.67 -21.31
C GLU A 92 6.02 5.78 -21.47
N ALA A 93 5.29 5.88 -20.35
CA ALA A 93 3.85 6.06 -20.39
C ALA A 93 3.45 7.36 -21.12
N HIS A 94 4.19 8.45 -20.88
CA HIS A 94 3.98 9.72 -21.59
C HIS A 94 4.19 9.57 -23.10
N LEU A 95 5.29 8.94 -23.54
CA LEU A 95 5.58 8.70 -24.95
C LEU A 95 4.47 7.90 -25.63
N ARG A 96 4.00 6.81 -25.00
CA ARG A 96 2.92 5.98 -25.54
C ARG A 96 1.59 6.73 -25.61
N LEU A 97 1.28 7.55 -24.62
CA LEU A 97 0.09 8.40 -24.65
C LEU A 97 0.15 9.40 -25.81
N MET A 98 1.29 10.05 -26.01
CA MET A 98 1.52 10.97 -27.13
C MET A 98 1.39 10.26 -28.49
N ALA A 99 2.02 9.09 -28.65
CA ALA A 99 1.91 8.30 -29.87
C ALA A 99 0.46 7.86 -30.14
N SER A 100 -0.27 7.44 -29.10
CA SER A 100 -1.67 7.01 -29.25
C SER A 100 -2.63 8.13 -29.67
N ASN A 101 -2.21 9.40 -29.63
CA ASN A 101 -3.05 10.51 -30.09
C ASN A 101 -3.37 10.48 -31.58
N GLU A 102 -2.53 9.84 -32.40
CA GLU A 102 -2.76 9.69 -33.84
C GLU A 102 -4.08 8.95 -34.11
N GLU A 103 -4.43 7.98 -33.26
CA GLU A 103 -5.61 7.13 -33.38
C GLU A 103 -6.82 7.65 -32.60
N ARG A 104 -6.66 8.72 -31.80
CA ARG A 104 -7.71 9.27 -30.93
C ARG A 104 -8.44 10.45 -31.56
N ASP A 105 -9.74 10.52 -31.26
CA ASP A 105 -10.54 11.74 -31.46
C ASP A 105 -9.81 12.94 -30.85
N GLU A 106 -9.78 14.07 -31.57
CA GLU A 106 -9.03 15.27 -31.17
C GLU A 106 -9.37 15.77 -29.76
N GLN A 107 -10.63 15.62 -29.35
CA GLN A 107 -11.14 16.00 -28.03
C GLN A 107 -10.64 15.08 -26.90
N LYS A 108 -10.28 13.82 -27.21
CA LYS A 108 -9.81 12.80 -26.26
C LYS A 108 -8.29 12.62 -26.25
N ARG A 109 -7.56 13.42 -27.04
CA ARG A 109 -6.11 13.37 -27.09
C ARG A 109 -5.50 13.77 -25.76
N TYR A 110 -4.46 13.05 -25.36
CA TYR A 110 -3.58 13.42 -24.24
C TYR A 110 -2.72 14.61 -24.65
N LYS A 111 -2.92 15.77 -24.00
CA LYS A 111 -2.26 17.05 -24.35
C LYS A 111 -1.38 17.60 -23.22
N ARG A 112 -0.98 16.76 -22.26
CA ARG A 112 -0.23 17.22 -21.07
C ARG A 112 1.28 17.15 -21.32
N GLU A 113 2.00 18.17 -20.88
CA GLU A 113 3.46 18.24 -20.87
C GLU A 113 4.11 17.24 -19.90
N PHE A 114 5.33 16.81 -20.20
CA PHE A 114 6.17 16.04 -19.27
C PHE A 114 7.17 16.96 -18.57
N LYS A 115 7.23 16.89 -17.24
CA LYS A 115 7.99 17.78 -16.37
C LYS A 115 9.22 17.09 -15.80
N LEU A 116 10.34 17.81 -15.82
CA LEU A 116 11.66 17.32 -15.45
C LEU A 116 12.32 18.28 -14.47
N LEU A 117 13.16 17.76 -13.59
CA LEU A 117 13.96 18.49 -12.61
C LEU A 117 15.37 17.90 -12.58
N TYR A 118 16.40 18.76 -12.62
CA TYR A 118 17.77 18.29 -12.40
C TYR A 118 17.90 17.76 -10.97
N ALA A 119 18.72 16.71 -10.81
CA ALA A 119 19.07 16.21 -9.49
C ALA A 119 19.49 17.35 -8.55
N LEU A 120 18.83 17.43 -7.39
CA LEU A 120 19.05 18.50 -6.42
C LEU A 120 20.41 18.38 -5.72
N ASN A 121 20.90 17.15 -5.57
CA ASN A 121 22.23 16.88 -5.03
C ASN A 121 23.14 16.43 -6.17
N THR A 122 24.18 17.21 -6.45
CA THR A 122 25.18 16.91 -7.49
C THR A 122 26.51 16.42 -6.91
N GLU A 123 26.59 16.20 -5.60
CA GLU A 123 27.81 15.76 -4.90
C GLU A 123 27.87 14.23 -4.74
N LEU A 124 26.72 13.56 -4.75
CA LEU A 124 26.64 12.10 -4.63
C LEU A 124 26.97 11.39 -5.94
N PRO A 125 27.61 10.20 -5.89
CA PRO A 125 27.69 9.31 -7.04
C PRO A 125 26.30 9.00 -7.60
N ILE A 126 26.15 9.02 -8.92
CA ILE A 126 24.85 8.89 -9.59
C ILE A 126 24.21 7.54 -9.30
N ALA A 127 25.01 6.46 -9.22
CA ALA A 127 24.52 5.14 -8.82
C ALA A 127 23.95 5.13 -7.38
N LYS A 128 24.57 5.87 -6.46
CA LYS A 128 24.07 5.99 -5.08
C LYS A 128 22.76 6.78 -5.07
N MET A 129 22.69 7.89 -5.80
CA MET A 129 21.47 8.68 -5.96
C MET A 129 20.31 7.83 -6.51
N LEU A 130 20.56 7.08 -7.59
CA LEU A 130 19.59 6.14 -8.16
C LEU A 130 19.09 5.13 -7.12
N SER A 131 20.00 4.53 -6.35
CA SER A 131 19.63 3.54 -5.34
C SER A 131 18.76 4.14 -4.23
N GLU A 132 19.14 5.31 -3.70
CA GLU A 132 18.40 6.00 -2.64
C GLU A 132 17.01 6.40 -3.09
N ILE A 133 16.87 6.98 -4.28
CA ILE A 133 15.56 7.36 -4.82
C ILE A 133 14.61 6.16 -4.88
N ASN A 134 15.13 4.98 -5.28
CA ASN A 134 14.32 3.78 -5.42
C ASN A 134 13.94 3.11 -4.10
N ILE A 135 14.72 3.28 -3.02
CA ILE A 135 14.47 2.63 -1.72
C ILE A 135 13.88 3.57 -0.67
N ALA A 136 14.00 4.89 -0.84
CA ALA A 136 13.56 5.87 0.16
C ALA A 136 12.04 5.93 0.33
N THR A 137 11.26 5.50 -0.68
CA THR A 137 9.80 5.54 -0.62
C THR A 137 9.23 4.19 -0.19
N ASN A 138 8.54 4.18 0.96
CA ASN A 138 7.75 3.04 1.38
C ASN A 138 6.31 3.17 0.84
N PRO A 139 5.79 2.17 0.10
CA PRO A 139 4.39 2.14 -0.28
C PRO A 139 3.47 2.15 0.95
N TRP A 140 2.29 2.74 0.79
CA TRP A 140 1.24 2.68 1.83
C TRP A 140 0.92 1.23 2.20
N LYS A 141 0.96 0.93 3.50
CA LYS A 141 0.46 -0.34 4.06
C LYS A 141 -1.06 -0.25 4.26
N GLY A 142 -1.71 -1.39 4.53
CA GLY A 142 -3.17 -1.46 4.65
C GLY A 142 -3.79 -0.48 5.65
N SER A 143 -3.09 -0.17 6.76
CA SER A 143 -3.54 0.84 7.72
C SER A 143 -3.59 2.25 7.12
N ASP A 144 -2.66 2.57 6.23
CA ASP A 144 -2.55 3.90 5.63
C ASP A 144 -3.72 4.12 4.65
N TYR A 145 -4.15 3.07 3.95
CA TYR A 145 -5.36 3.09 3.12
C TYR A 145 -6.63 3.40 3.92
N VAL A 146 -6.77 2.86 5.14
CA VAL A 146 -7.90 3.20 6.03
C VAL A 146 -7.87 4.67 6.41
N LYS A 147 -6.69 5.21 6.73
CA LYS A 147 -6.52 6.64 7.07
C LYS A 147 -6.82 7.52 5.87
N GLY A 148 -6.34 7.15 4.68
CA GLY A 148 -6.66 7.84 3.42
C GLY A 148 -8.15 7.85 3.12
N ALA A 149 -8.82 6.70 3.26
CA ALA A 149 -10.26 6.60 3.11
C ALA A 149 -11.00 7.50 4.11
N LYS A 150 -10.53 7.57 5.36
CA LYS A 150 -11.12 8.47 6.37
C LYS A 150 -10.91 9.94 6.03
N ILE A 151 -9.73 10.33 5.53
CA ILE A 151 -9.44 11.71 5.08
C ILE A 151 -10.39 12.14 3.97
N ASN A 152 -10.60 11.30 2.95
CA ASN A 152 -11.45 11.65 1.81
C ASN A 152 -12.95 11.57 2.09
N ASN A 153 -13.36 11.04 3.26
CA ASN A 153 -14.76 10.89 3.63
C ASN A 153 -15.08 11.47 5.02
N GLN A 154 -14.36 12.51 5.46
CA GLN A 154 -14.54 13.12 6.79
C GLN A 154 -15.99 13.56 7.07
N GLN A 155 -16.71 14.01 6.05
CA GLN A 155 -18.07 14.53 6.18
C GLN A 155 -19.16 13.44 6.07
N LYS A 156 -18.82 12.21 5.70
CA LYS A 156 -19.79 11.11 5.56
C LYS A 156 -19.91 10.36 6.89
N LYS A 157 -21.15 10.01 7.27
CA LYS A 157 -21.41 9.15 8.43
C LYS A 157 -21.17 7.69 8.03
N LEU A 158 -19.96 7.20 8.30
CA LEU A 158 -19.53 5.82 7.98
C LEU A 158 -19.03 5.12 9.26
N PRO A 159 -19.93 4.59 10.10
CA PRO A 159 -19.57 4.05 11.41
C PRO A 159 -18.51 2.92 11.37
N LEU A 160 -18.58 2.07 10.34
CA LEU A 160 -17.59 1.01 10.16
C LEU A 160 -16.21 1.59 9.78
N LEU A 161 -16.15 2.60 8.92
CA LEU A 161 -14.90 3.28 8.58
C LEU A 161 -14.30 3.99 9.80
N ASP A 162 -15.14 4.62 10.63
CA ASP A 162 -14.71 5.26 11.88
C ASP A 162 -14.10 4.25 12.85
N ALA A 163 -14.77 3.12 13.04
CA ALA A 163 -14.26 2.03 13.87
C ALA A 163 -12.96 1.45 13.30
N MET A 164 -12.88 1.21 11.99
CA MET A 164 -11.66 0.76 11.32
C MET A 164 -10.50 1.74 11.55
N ASN A 165 -10.75 3.05 11.38
CA ASN A 165 -9.76 4.10 11.59
C ASN A 165 -9.25 4.13 13.04
N ASN A 166 -10.15 3.95 14.02
CA ASN A 166 -9.78 3.86 15.42
C ASN A 166 -8.85 2.67 15.69
N LEU A 167 -9.18 1.49 15.16
CA LEU A 167 -8.34 0.30 15.34
C LEU A 167 -6.97 0.42 14.67
N VAL A 168 -6.89 0.94 13.44
CA VAL A 168 -5.56 1.09 12.79
C VAL A 168 -4.69 2.16 13.47
N ASN A 169 -5.30 3.16 14.13
CA ASN A 169 -4.57 4.11 14.97
C ASN A 169 -4.08 3.47 16.28
N LYS A 170 -4.78 2.46 16.78
CA LYS A 170 -4.32 1.54 17.84
C LYS A 170 -3.38 0.45 17.33
N GLY A 171 -2.81 0.55 16.13
CA GLY A 171 -1.81 -0.41 15.62
C GLY A 171 -2.34 -1.71 15.02
N TYR A 172 -3.66 -1.88 14.90
CA TYR A 172 -4.24 -3.06 14.25
C TYR A 172 -3.92 -3.05 12.74
N SER A 173 -3.66 -4.22 12.17
CA SER A 173 -3.63 -4.35 10.71
C SER A 173 -5.04 -4.18 10.13
N LEU A 174 -5.13 -3.75 8.85
CA LEU A 174 -6.40 -3.67 8.11
C LEU A 174 -7.21 -4.96 8.23
N THR A 175 -6.57 -6.12 8.03
CA THR A 175 -7.24 -7.42 8.10
C THR A 175 -7.70 -7.76 9.52
N SER A 176 -6.90 -7.46 10.54
CA SER A 176 -7.29 -7.69 11.94
C SER A 176 -8.52 -6.82 12.30
N ALA A 177 -8.49 -5.54 11.96
CA ALA A 177 -9.61 -4.63 12.18
C ALA A 177 -10.89 -5.10 11.45
N SER A 178 -10.76 -5.50 10.17
CA SER A 178 -11.88 -6.06 9.39
C SER A 178 -12.51 -7.25 10.10
N LYS A 179 -11.68 -8.18 10.58
CA LYS A 179 -12.15 -9.41 11.23
C LYS A 179 -12.83 -9.12 12.56
N TRP A 180 -12.25 -8.25 13.38
CA TRP A 180 -12.89 -7.83 14.63
C TRP A 180 -14.27 -7.22 14.37
N LEU A 181 -14.36 -6.27 13.44
CA LEU A 181 -15.58 -5.46 13.27
C LEU A 181 -16.66 -6.15 12.41
N THR A 182 -16.30 -7.15 11.60
CA THR A 182 -17.25 -7.76 10.65
C THR A 182 -17.28 -9.28 10.67
N PHE A 183 -16.37 -9.94 11.40
CA PHE A 183 -16.08 -11.38 11.29
C PHE A 183 -15.66 -11.84 9.88
N THR A 184 -15.22 -10.91 9.03
CA THR A 184 -14.74 -11.24 7.68
C THR A 184 -13.49 -10.44 7.37
N SER A 185 -12.74 -10.85 6.34
CA SER A 185 -11.67 -10.05 5.74
C SER A 185 -12.14 -9.26 4.51
N ARG A 186 -13.46 -9.02 4.37
CA ARG A 186 -14.02 -8.34 3.19
C ARG A 186 -13.67 -6.86 3.15
N ILE A 187 -13.46 -6.22 4.31
CA ILE A 187 -12.92 -4.87 4.39
C ILE A 187 -11.41 -4.94 4.11
N ASN A 188 -11.08 -4.86 2.82
CA ASN A 188 -9.74 -5.04 2.30
C ASN A 188 -9.23 -3.77 1.61
N LYS A 189 -8.02 -3.87 1.03
CA LYS A 189 -7.37 -2.74 0.38
C LYS A 189 -8.22 -2.13 -0.74
N LYS A 190 -8.90 -2.95 -1.54
CA LYS A 190 -9.74 -2.49 -2.65
C LYS A 190 -10.95 -1.70 -2.16
N VAL A 191 -11.59 -2.15 -1.07
CA VAL A 191 -12.69 -1.40 -0.43
C VAL A 191 -12.23 -0.02 0.04
N MET A 192 -11.03 0.05 0.64
CA MET A 192 -10.45 1.32 1.07
C MET A 192 -10.06 2.23 -0.10
N ASP A 193 -9.55 1.64 -1.19
CA ASP A 193 -9.20 2.36 -2.43
C ASP A 193 -10.44 3.01 -3.05
N CYS A 194 -11.54 2.25 -3.21
CA CYS A 194 -12.81 2.82 -3.67
C CYS A 194 -13.27 3.96 -2.75
N ALA A 195 -13.15 3.80 -1.44
CA ALA A 195 -13.50 4.85 -0.50
C ALA A 195 -12.60 6.09 -0.63
N ILE A 196 -11.29 5.93 -0.87
CA ILE A 196 -10.37 7.03 -1.17
C ILE A 196 -10.87 7.82 -2.38
N ASP A 197 -11.36 7.15 -3.42
CA ASP A 197 -11.93 7.80 -4.61
C ASP A 197 -13.35 8.37 -4.38
N GLY A 198 -13.87 8.31 -3.15
CA GLY A 198 -15.20 8.76 -2.78
C GLY A 198 -16.32 7.76 -3.07
N ASN A 199 -16.00 6.61 -3.67
CA ASN A 199 -16.92 5.53 -4.01
C ASN A 199 -17.14 4.59 -2.83
N ILE A 200 -18.25 4.76 -2.11
CA ILE A 200 -18.57 3.93 -0.93
C ILE A 200 -19.30 2.65 -1.38
N VAL A 201 -18.62 1.52 -1.28
CA VAL A 201 -19.17 0.19 -1.60
C VAL A 201 -19.95 -0.41 -0.42
N ASP A 202 -20.84 -1.36 -0.71
CA ASP A 202 -21.78 -1.95 0.25
C ASP A 202 -21.09 -2.56 1.48
N GLU A 203 -19.90 -3.15 1.31
CA GLU A 203 -19.14 -3.72 2.42
C GLU A 203 -18.86 -2.68 3.52
N LEU A 204 -18.62 -1.42 3.15
CA LEU A 204 -18.32 -0.36 4.11
C LEU A 204 -19.58 0.20 4.79
N ASN A 205 -20.75 0.04 4.16
CA ASN A 205 -22.05 0.40 4.74
C ASN A 205 -22.63 -0.71 5.64
N ASN A 206 -22.14 -1.95 5.50
CA ASN A 206 -22.64 -3.08 6.26
C ASN A 206 -22.17 -3.04 7.72
N THR A 207 -23.02 -2.53 8.61
CA THR A 207 -22.77 -2.43 10.05
C THR A 207 -23.36 -3.58 10.87
N SER A 208 -23.93 -4.60 10.24
CA SER A 208 -24.63 -5.71 10.92
C SER A 208 -23.77 -6.48 11.94
N GLY A 209 -22.45 -6.55 11.72
CA GLY A 209 -21.50 -7.19 12.64
C GLY A 209 -20.81 -6.23 13.62
N LEU A 210 -21.01 -4.92 13.47
CA LEU A 210 -20.18 -3.90 14.13
C LEU A 210 -20.33 -3.92 15.64
N GLU A 211 -21.57 -3.97 16.14
CA GLU A 211 -21.85 -4.02 17.58
C GLU A 211 -21.24 -5.26 18.23
N ARG A 212 -21.48 -6.45 17.65
CA ARG A 212 -20.85 -7.71 18.09
C ARG A 212 -19.34 -7.58 18.15
N GLY A 213 -18.74 -7.07 17.07
CA GLY A 213 -17.30 -6.91 16.96
C GLY A 213 -16.71 -6.04 18.05
N ILE A 214 -17.32 -4.87 18.29
CA ILE A 214 -16.89 -3.94 19.34
C ILE A 214 -17.01 -4.56 20.73
N ARG A 215 -18.14 -5.23 21.03
CA ARG A 215 -18.37 -5.85 22.35
C ARG A 215 -17.33 -6.93 22.65
N LEU A 216 -17.08 -7.83 21.70
CA LEU A 216 -16.10 -8.91 21.87
C LEU A 216 -14.67 -8.38 21.93
N LEU A 217 -14.35 -7.34 21.16
CA LEU A 217 -13.05 -6.68 21.24
C LEU A 217 -12.83 -6.05 22.62
N GLN A 218 -13.81 -5.32 23.15
CA GLN A 218 -13.73 -4.72 24.48
C GLN A 218 -13.57 -5.77 25.59
N ALA A 219 -14.26 -6.91 25.48
CA ALA A 219 -14.08 -8.02 26.41
C ALA A 219 -12.66 -8.60 26.33
N ALA A 220 -12.11 -8.75 25.13
CA ALA A 220 -10.73 -9.19 24.94
C ALA A 220 -9.69 -8.16 25.43
N GLU A 221 -9.94 -6.86 25.24
CA GLU A 221 -9.12 -5.75 25.77
C GLU A 221 -9.04 -5.76 27.31
N GLY A 222 -10.08 -6.25 27.99
CA GLY A 222 -10.09 -6.39 29.45
C GLY A 222 -9.23 -7.55 29.99
N VAL A 223 -8.74 -8.43 29.12
CA VAL A 223 -8.10 -9.71 29.49
C VAL A 223 -6.69 -9.80 28.93
N PHE A 224 -6.49 -9.42 27.67
CA PHE A 224 -5.24 -9.57 26.95
C PHE A 224 -4.55 -8.23 26.72
N LYS A 225 -3.22 -8.25 26.64
CA LYS A 225 -2.38 -7.15 26.17
C LYS A 225 -2.76 -6.75 24.74
N GLU A 226 -2.63 -5.45 24.47
CA GLU A 226 -2.98 -4.84 23.18
C GLU A 226 -2.30 -5.54 21.99
N THR A 227 -1.03 -5.91 22.11
CA THR A 227 -0.27 -6.61 21.06
C THR A 227 -0.88 -7.98 20.70
N THR A 228 -1.53 -8.64 21.65
CA THR A 228 -2.13 -9.97 21.45
C THR A 228 -3.43 -9.86 20.67
N ILE A 229 -4.26 -8.85 20.97
CA ILE A 229 -5.54 -8.61 20.30
C ILE A 229 -5.38 -7.87 18.95
N GLN A 230 -4.30 -7.11 18.77
CA GLN A 230 -3.90 -6.56 17.47
C GLN A 230 -3.59 -7.69 16.47
N ALA A 231 -3.00 -8.78 16.95
CA ALA A 231 -2.75 -9.97 16.15
C ALA A 231 -4.06 -10.68 15.80
N ARG A 232 -4.07 -11.42 14.68
CA ARG A 232 -5.30 -12.05 14.18
C ARG A 232 -5.68 -13.32 14.94
N THR A 233 -4.79 -13.90 15.72
CA THR A 233 -4.97 -15.25 16.29
C THR A 233 -6.24 -15.38 17.14
N VAL A 234 -6.47 -14.45 18.08
CA VAL A 234 -7.65 -14.52 18.97
C VAL A 234 -8.95 -14.37 18.17
N ILE A 235 -9.03 -13.37 17.28
CA ILE A 235 -10.24 -13.15 16.48
C ILE A 235 -10.47 -14.26 15.47
N ASP A 236 -9.41 -14.84 14.89
CA ASP A 236 -9.52 -15.98 13.98
C ASP A 236 -10.10 -17.20 14.69
N TRP A 237 -9.68 -17.44 15.94
CA TRP A 237 -10.26 -18.46 16.78
C TRP A 237 -11.73 -18.18 17.12
N ILE A 238 -12.08 -16.96 17.53
CA ILE A 238 -13.48 -16.56 17.82
C ILE A 238 -14.36 -16.78 16.59
N ILE A 239 -13.92 -16.34 15.41
CA ILE A 239 -14.65 -16.53 14.15
C ILE A 239 -14.84 -18.03 13.87
N SER A 240 -13.81 -18.85 14.07
CA SER A 240 -13.92 -20.31 13.90
C SER A 240 -14.98 -20.93 14.81
N LYS A 241 -15.11 -20.44 16.06
CA LYS A 241 -16.18 -20.89 16.98
C LYS A 241 -17.56 -20.41 16.53
N TYR A 242 -17.67 -19.18 16.04
CA TYR A 242 -18.91 -18.65 15.49
C TYR A 242 -19.40 -19.45 14.27
N GLU A 243 -18.48 -19.78 13.36
CA GLU A 243 -18.79 -20.56 12.15
C GLU A 243 -19.26 -21.99 12.47
N LYS A 244 -18.71 -22.60 13.53
CA LYS A 244 -19.11 -23.93 14.01
C LYS A 244 -20.38 -23.92 14.87
N THR A 245 -20.85 -22.75 15.29
CA THR A 245 -22.08 -22.61 16.08
C THR A 245 -23.29 -22.78 15.15
N SER A 246 -24.24 -23.63 15.54
CA SER A 246 -25.46 -23.84 14.76
C SER A 246 -26.29 -22.56 14.66
N ASP A 247 -27.03 -22.39 13.56
CA ASP A 247 -27.72 -21.12 13.26
C ASP A 247 -28.72 -20.70 14.34
N ASN A 248 -29.37 -21.66 15.01
CA ASN A 248 -30.28 -21.42 16.12
C ASN A 248 -29.59 -20.90 17.39
N LEU A 249 -28.27 -21.11 17.54
CA LEU A 249 -27.48 -20.66 18.70
C LEU A 249 -26.63 -19.41 18.42
N LYS A 250 -26.47 -19.01 17.14
CA LYS A 250 -25.75 -17.78 16.77
C LYS A 250 -26.27 -16.50 17.44
N PRO A 251 -27.60 -16.32 17.67
CA PRO A 251 -28.09 -15.15 18.40
C PRO A 251 -27.49 -15.01 19.81
N GLU A 252 -27.23 -16.13 20.49
CA GLU A 252 -26.68 -16.17 21.85
C GLU A 252 -25.14 -16.20 21.89
N PHE A 253 -24.50 -16.46 20.75
CA PHE A 253 -23.05 -16.64 20.67
C PHE A 253 -22.28 -15.45 21.22
N THR A 254 -22.70 -14.23 20.87
CA THR A 254 -21.99 -13.00 21.28
C THR A 254 -21.96 -12.89 22.80
N ASP A 255 -23.09 -13.06 23.47
CA ASP A 255 -23.20 -12.94 24.93
C ASP A 255 -22.39 -14.05 25.63
N LYS A 256 -22.45 -15.27 25.08
CA LYS A 256 -21.69 -16.41 25.61
C LYS A 256 -20.18 -16.20 25.46
N MET A 257 -19.73 -15.75 24.28
CA MET A 257 -18.31 -15.49 24.00
C MET A 257 -17.79 -14.31 24.82
N GLU A 258 -18.58 -13.25 25.00
CA GLU A 258 -18.22 -12.13 25.86
C GLU A 258 -18.00 -12.57 27.31
N ARG A 259 -18.93 -13.38 27.85
CA ARG A 259 -18.80 -13.99 29.19
C ARG A 259 -17.57 -14.88 29.28
N PHE A 260 -17.32 -15.71 28.28
CA PHE A 260 -16.14 -16.58 28.26
C PHE A 260 -14.85 -15.76 28.36
N LEU A 261 -14.68 -14.77 27.48
CA LEU A 261 -13.49 -13.92 27.47
C LEU A 261 -13.26 -13.30 28.84
N LYS A 262 -14.30 -12.72 29.44
CA LYS A 262 -14.25 -12.11 30.79
C LYS A 262 -13.92 -13.07 31.93
N ASN A 263 -14.08 -14.38 31.74
CA ASN A 263 -13.77 -15.42 32.73
C ASN A 263 -12.41 -16.09 32.49
N ILE A 264 -11.65 -15.70 31.47
CA ILE A 264 -10.29 -16.19 31.28
C ILE A 264 -9.43 -15.68 32.46
N SER A 265 -8.78 -16.60 33.16
CA SER A 265 -7.92 -16.26 34.30
C SER A 265 -6.69 -15.47 33.84
N LYS A 266 -6.07 -14.73 34.78
CA LYS A 266 -4.85 -14.00 34.49
C LYS A 266 -3.72 -14.96 34.08
N GLU A 267 -3.63 -16.12 34.73
CA GLU A 267 -2.66 -17.16 34.45
C GLU A 267 -2.81 -17.71 33.03
N ASP A 268 -4.04 -17.93 32.59
CA ASP A 268 -4.33 -18.39 31.23
C ASP A 268 -4.07 -17.32 30.17
N ALA A 269 -4.40 -16.06 30.48
CA ALA A 269 -4.09 -14.93 29.62
C ALA A 269 -2.57 -14.78 29.45
N ASP A 270 -1.81 -14.81 30.54
CA ASP A 270 -0.35 -14.74 30.53
C ASP A 270 0.26 -15.91 29.73
N TYR A 271 -0.28 -17.13 29.85
CA TYR A 271 0.14 -18.28 29.03
C TYR A 271 -0.05 -18.02 27.53
N ILE A 272 -1.23 -17.53 27.13
CA ILE A 272 -1.55 -17.22 25.73
C ILE A 272 -0.59 -16.15 25.18
N GLU A 273 -0.32 -15.10 25.95
CA GLU A 273 0.53 -13.99 25.54
C GLU A 273 2.00 -14.38 25.37
N GLN A 274 2.47 -15.26 26.26
CA GLN A 274 3.85 -15.75 26.25
C GLN A 274 4.08 -16.92 25.29
N ALA A 275 3.03 -17.43 24.66
CA ALA A 275 3.11 -18.53 23.72
C ALA A 275 4.12 -18.25 22.60
N LYS A 276 5.01 -19.23 22.36
CA LYS A 276 6.02 -19.21 21.30
C LYS A 276 5.94 -20.52 20.53
N GLY A 277 5.96 -20.42 19.20
CA GLY A 277 6.10 -21.60 18.35
C GLY A 277 7.51 -22.17 18.43
N THR A 278 7.65 -23.44 18.06
CA THR A 278 8.95 -24.11 17.96
C THR A 278 9.27 -24.43 16.51
N ARG A 279 10.55 -24.36 16.14
CA ARG A 279 10.98 -24.66 14.77
C ARG A 279 10.78 -26.15 14.50
N GLY A 280 9.92 -26.50 13.54
CA GLY A 280 9.60 -27.90 13.20
C GLY A 280 8.57 -28.56 14.14
N GLY A 281 7.98 -27.80 15.07
CA GLY A 281 6.91 -28.27 15.96
C GLY A 281 5.66 -27.39 15.82
N ASP A 282 4.91 -27.24 16.91
CA ASP A 282 3.70 -26.45 16.91
C ASP A 282 3.96 -24.95 16.67
N THR A 283 3.08 -24.35 15.88
CA THR A 283 3.09 -22.90 15.66
C THR A 283 2.55 -22.18 16.90
N LYS A 284 2.96 -20.92 17.09
CA LYS A 284 2.40 -20.06 18.14
C LYS A 284 0.87 -20.03 18.06
N GLU A 285 0.33 -19.96 16.85
CA GLU A 285 -1.11 -19.93 16.58
C GLU A 285 -1.81 -21.20 17.07
N ASN A 286 -1.27 -22.39 16.76
CA ASN A 286 -1.83 -23.66 17.22
C ASN A 286 -1.85 -23.76 18.75
N ILE A 287 -0.76 -23.35 19.41
CA ILE A 287 -0.67 -23.38 20.87
C ILE A 287 -1.77 -22.51 21.51
N ILE A 288 -1.96 -21.30 20.98
CA ILE A 288 -3.00 -20.37 21.46
C ILE A 288 -4.39 -20.95 21.17
N ASN A 289 -4.64 -21.44 19.96
CA ASN A 289 -5.93 -22.00 19.57
C ASN A 289 -6.32 -23.23 20.39
N ASN A 290 -5.36 -24.09 20.70
CA ASN A 290 -5.57 -25.27 21.54
C ASN A 290 -5.91 -24.85 22.98
N LYS A 291 -5.16 -23.89 23.55
CA LYS A 291 -5.45 -23.38 24.89
C LYS A 291 -6.84 -22.74 24.97
N LEU A 292 -7.17 -21.84 24.05
CA LEU A 292 -8.48 -21.20 23.99
C LEU A 292 -9.61 -22.23 23.80
N SER A 293 -9.40 -23.25 22.98
CA SER A 293 -10.40 -24.32 22.78
C SER A 293 -10.64 -25.13 24.05
N GLY A 294 -9.59 -25.51 24.77
CA GLY A 294 -9.73 -26.23 26.04
C GLY A 294 -10.47 -25.40 27.10
N LEU A 295 -10.13 -24.12 27.24
CA LEU A 295 -10.83 -23.21 28.15
C LEU A 295 -12.31 -23.05 27.77
N TRP A 296 -12.59 -22.96 26.47
CA TRP A 296 -13.97 -22.85 25.97
C TRP A 296 -14.78 -24.10 26.29
N GLU A 297 -14.23 -25.29 26.05
CA GLU A 297 -14.89 -26.57 26.35
C GLU A 297 -15.16 -26.74 27.86
N GLU A 298 -14.26 -26.27 28.72
CA GLU A 298 -14.51 -26.23 30.16
C GLU A 298 -15.62 -25.24 30.54
N PHE A 299 -15.64 -24.06 29.91
CA PHE A 299 -16.67 -23.05 30.14
C PHE A 299 -18.07 -23.48 29.66
N GLU A 300 -18.14 -24.40 28.70
CA GLU A 300 -19.41 -24.93 28.19
C GLU A 300 -20.01 -26.07 29.04
N LYS A 301 -19.28 -26.60 30.02
CA LYS A 301 -19.76 -27.62 30.97
C LYS A 301 -20.54 -27.00 32.13
#